data_AF-A0A8S9W7Q9-F1
#
_entry.id   AF-A0A8S9W7Q9-F1
#
_cell.length_a   1.000
_cell.length_b   1.000
_cell.length_c   1.000
_cell.angle_alpha   90.00
_cell.angle_beta   90.00
_cell.angle_gamma   90.00
#
_symmetry.space_group_name_H-M   'P 1'
#
loop_
_entity.id
_entity.type
_entity.pdbx_description
1 polymer ?
#
loop_
_entity_poly.entity_id
_entity_poly.type
_entity_poly.pdbx_seq_one_letter_code
_entity_poly.pdbx_strand_id
1 'polypeptide(L)'
;MRDMTGLITAIAALVFLLITSISAAEECECIIITHPDFVGECKILADWKNNTGISTRVADTTWINNNFEGFDGDDLQAKIKNFIYYSHDRDDIMYVILAGDVDRVPARYAYVDDSNQGDGRYVPCDLYYADVIFRDGMGTRSHWDMNGDGLYGAMGPDLAVNDTPDMRPDVSIGRLPASSKAELNTLIDKIVRYEINAYNPGWVKKTTLVADDGCLNNSEYLKDQTEQYFADWGVPQSDIQKLYGASCTAENIQDAINEGRRFVNYAGHGGLKKWSCSGYANADAASLTNDQQFPLYL
;
A
#
# COMPACT_ATOMS: atom_id res chain seq x y z
N MET A 1 -47.64 32.23 -36.49
CA MET A 1 -46.46 31.40 -36.15
C MET A 1 -45.96 31.90 -34.81
N ARG A 2 -46.13 31.13 -33.73
CA ARG A 2 -45.65 31.52 -32.40
C ARG A 2 -44.13 31.34 -32.39
N ASP A 3 -43.44 32.37 -31.91
CA ASP A 3 -42.00 32.45 -31.83
C ASP A 3 -41.44 31.33 -30.93
N MET A 4 -40.98 30.25 -31.58
CA MET A 4 -40.41 29.07 -30.91
C MET A 4 -38.95 29.30 -30.47
N THR A 5 -38.36 30.43 -30.85
CA THR A 5 -36.94 30.71 -30.61
C THR A 5 -36.65 30.82 -29.11
N GLY A 6 -37.53 31.49 -28.36
CA GLY A 6 -37.39 31.61 -26.89
C GLY A 6 -37.56 30.28 -26.13
N LEU A 7 -38.39 29.36 -26.65
CA LEU A 7 -38.60 28.04 -26.04
C LEU A 7 -37.38 27.13 -26.29
N ILE A 8 -36.78 27.21 -27.48
CA ILE A 8 -35.57 26.46 -27.83
C ILE A 8 -34.37 26.97 -27.01
N THR A 9 -34.23 28.28 -26.82
CA THR A 9 -33.15 28.84 -25.98
C THR A 9 -33.33 28.48 -24.51
N ALA A 10 -34.56 28.45 -24.00
CA ALA A 10 -34.85 28.03 -22.63
C ALA A 10 -34.57 26.54 -22.41
N ILE A 11 -34.93 25.67 -23.36
CA ILE A 11 -34.64 24.23 -23.29
C ILE A 11 -33.13 23.97 -23.41
N ALA A 12 -32.43 24.67 -24.31
CA ALA A 12 -30.98 24.55 -24.44
C ALA A 12 -30.26 25.03 -23.17
N ALA A 13 -30.70 26.13 -22.55
CA ALA A 13 -30.16 26.60 -21.28
C ALA A 13 -30.48 25.63 -20.13
N LEU A 14 -31.68 25.04 -20.09
CA LEU A 14 -32.05 24.04 -19.08
C LEU A 14 -31.26 22.74 -19.25
N VAL A 15 -31.04 22.29 -20.48
CA VAL A 15 -30.21 21.12 -20.82
C VAL A 15 -28.73 21.40 -20.51
N PHE A 16 -28.23 22.60 -20.79
CA PHE A 16 -26.87 23.00 -20.44
C PHE A 16 -26.68 23.10 -18.92
N LEU A 17 -27.67 23.65 -18.19
CA LEU A 17 -27.69 23.68 -16.73
C LEU A 17 -27.79 22.27 -16.12
N LEU A 18 -28.60 21.38 -16.72
CA LEU A 18 -28.73 19.98 -16.32
C LEU A 18 -27.44 19.17 -16.57
N ILE A 19 -26.74 19.45 -17.67
CA ILE A 19 -25.42 18.85 -17.98
C ILE A 19 -24.35 19.38 -17.03
N THR A 20 -24.40 20.65 -16.61
CA THR A 20 -23.49 21.19 -15.58
C THR A 20 -23.87 20.81 -14.15
N SER A 21 -25.07 20.26 -13.91
CA SER A 21 -25.55 19.79 -12.61
C SER A 21 -25.52 18.28 -12.43
N ILE A 22 -25.18 17.52 -13.48
CA ILE A 22 -24.40 16.31 -13.25
C ILE A 22 -23.08 16.86 -12.75
N SER A 23 -22.88 16.90 -11.43
CA SER A 23 -21.54 17.10 -10.92
C SER A 23 -20.68 16.12 -11.69
N ALA A 24 -19.65 16.58 -12.39
CA ALA A 24 -18.51 15.71 -12.55
C ALA A 24 -18.28 15.16 -11.14
N ALA A 25 -18.48 13.85 -10.93
CA ALA A 25 -18.02 13.24 -9.71
C ALA A 25 -16.60 13.78 -9.57
N GLU A 26 -16.27 14.43 -8.45
CA GLU A 26 -14.89 14.85 -8.23
C GLU A 26 -14.08 13.57 -8.38
N GLU A 27 -13.42 13.41 -9.54
CA GLU A 27 -12.68 12.19 -9.89
C GLU A 27 -11.72 11.97 -8.73
N CYS A 28 -11.85 10.84 -8.04
CA CYS A 28 -11.08 10.55 -6.84
C CYS A 28 -10.18 9.38 -7.20
N GLU A 29 -8.88 9.63 -7.38
CA GLU A 29 -7.94 8.59 -7.74
C GLU A 29 -7.41 7.86 -6.50
N CYS A 30 -7.38 8.54 -5.35
CA CYS A 30 -6.83 8.03 -4.10
C CYS A 30 -7.75 8.28 -2.89
N ILE A 31 -7.91 7.26 -2.03
CA ILE A 31 -8.57 7.40 -0.74
C ILE A 31 -7.60 7.07 0.39
N ILE A 32 -7.49 7.99 1.36
CA ILE A 32 -6.82 7.77 2.63
C ILE A 32 -7.86 7.36 3.67
N ILE A 33 -7.78 6.12 4.15
CA ILE A 33 -8.65 5.58 5.21
C ILE A 33 -7.89 5.66 6.53
N THR A 34 -8.48 6.28 7.56
CA THR A 34 -7.77 6.55 8.82
C THR A 34 -8.68 6.56 10.05
N HIS A 35 -8.10 6.44 11.24
CA HIS A 35 -8.82 6.65 12.50
C HIS A 35 -9.19 8.14 12.66
N PRO A 36 -10.34 8.51 13.27
CA PRO A 36 -10.75 9.91 13.45
C PRO A 36 -9.68 10.83 14.05
N ASP A 37 -8.87 10.29 14.97
CA ASP A 37 -7.78 11.02 15.61
C ASP A 37 -6.73 11.54 14.60
N PHE A 38 -6.57 10.89 13.45
CA PHE A 38 -5.51 11.15 12.46
C PHE A 38 -6.00 11.89 11.21
N VAL A 39 -7.27 12.29 11.16
CA VAL A 39 -7.85 13.00 10.01
C VAL A 39 -7.11 14.30 9.71
N GLY A 40 -6.65 15.01 10.75
CA GLY A 40 -5.91 16.27 10.58
C GLY A 40 -4.59 16.06 9.83
N GLU A 41 -3.80 15.07 10.25
CA GLU A 41 -2.54 14.69 9.63
C GLU A 41 -2.76 14.16 8.21
N CYS A 42 -3.78 13.32 8.00
CA CYS A 42 -4.10 12.78 6.68
C CYS A 42 -4.56 13.84 5.68
N LYS A 43 -5.22 14.91 6.13
CA LYS A 43 -5.57 16.05 5.27
C LYS A 43 -4.34 16.76 4.72
N ILE A 44 -3.27 16.86 5.49
CA ILE A 44 -2.00 17.44 5.00
C ILE A 44 -1.45 16.61 3.84
N LEU A 45 -1.47 15.28 3.95
CA LEU A 45 -1.05 14.39 2.86
C LEU A 45 -2.00 14.48 1.66
N ALA A 46 -3.32 14.47 1.88
CA ALA A 46 -4.30 14.61 0.81
C ALA A 46 -4.13 15.93 0.05
N ASP A 47 -3.96 17.04 0.76
CA ASP A 47 -3.72 18.36 0.15
C ASP A 47 -2.42 18.36 -0.68
N TRP A 48 -1.35 17.72 -0.19
CA TRP A 48 -0.12 17.56 -0.96
C TRP A 48 -0.32 16.76 -2.25
N LYS A 49 -1.06 15.65 -2.18
CA LYS A 49 -1.37 14.82 -3.35
C LYS A 49 -2.26 15.55 -4.36
N ASN A 50 -3.30 16.24 -3.88
CA ASN A 50 -4.15 17.08 -4.71
C ASN A 50 -3.33 18.16 -5.44
N ASN A 51 -2.38 18.80 -4.75
CA ASN A 51 -1.51 19.81 -5.35
C ASN A 51 -0.45 19.24 -6.31
N THR A 52 -0.14 17.93 -6.21
CA THR A 52 0.82 17.24 -7.08
C THR A 52 0.15 16.37 -8.15
N GLY A 53 -1.18 16.48 -8.29
CA GLY A 53 -1.93 15.90 -9.41
C GLY A 53 -2.49 14.51 -9.18
N ILE A 54 -2.62 14.07 -7.92
CA ILE A 54 -3.34 12.84 -7.56
C ILE A 54 -4.55 13.24 -6.71
N SER A 55 -5.75 13.15 -7.29
CA SER A 55 -6.97 13.53 -6.59
C SER A 55 -7.22 12.61 -5.40
N THR A 56 -7.22 13.17 -4.19
CA THR A 56 -7.13 12.42 -2.93
C THR A 56 -8.14 12.93 -1.90
N ARG A 57 -8.90 11.99 -1.32
CA ARG A 57 -9.86 12.25 -0.24
C ARG A 57 -9.52 11.45 1.03
N VAL A 58 -9.96 11.96 2.17
CA VAL A 58 -9.79 11.30 3.49
C VAL A 58 -11.15 10.77 3.95
N ALA A 59 -11.20 9.49 4.34
CA ALA A 59 -12.35 8.85 4.97
C ALA A 59 -11.96 8.33 6.35
N ASP A 60 -12.72 8.68 7.39
CA ASP A 60 -12.47 8.16 8.72
C ASP A 60 -13.25 6.86 8.99
N THR A 61 -12.66 5.98 9.80
CA THR A 61 -13.23 4.66 10.08
C THR A 61 -14.56 4.71 10.83
N THR A 62 -14.85 5.76 11.61
CA THR A 62 -16.14 5.90 12.29
C THR A 62 -17.26 6.20 11.31
N TRP A 63 -17.00 7.10 10.35
CA TRP A 63 -17.94 7.36 9.26
C TRP A 63 -18.18 6.10 8.42
N ILE A 64 -17.13 5.37 8.03
CA ILE A 64 -17.27 4.12 7.28
C ILE A 64 -18.15 3.12 8.05
N ASN A 65 -17.85 2.90 9.34
CA ASN A 65 -18.58 1.97 10.19
C ASN A 65 -20.09 2.25 10.27
N ASN A 66 -20.47 3.54 10.19
CA ASN A 66 -21.85 3.99 10.32
C ASN A 66 -22.61 4.05 8.99
N ASN A 67 -21.93 3.99 7.84
CA ASN A 67 -22.54 4.20 6.52
C ASN A 67 -22.43 3.00 5.58
N PHE A 68 -21.65 1.98 5.95
CA PHE A 68 -21.49 0.76 5.15
C PHE A 68 -21.85 -0.46 6.00
N GLU A 69 -22.53 -1.39 5.36
CA GLU A 69 -22.71 -2.76 5.87
C GLU A 69 -21.52 -3.61 5.42
N GLY A 70 -21.17 -4.63 6.20
CA GLY A 70 -20.26 -5.66 5.71
C GLY A 70 -21.00 -6.66 4.81
N PHE A 71 -20.25 -7.39 3.97
CA PHE A 71 -20.84 -8.42 3.08
C PHE A 71 -20.21 -9.79 3.26
N ASP A 72 -18.94 -9.87 3.68
CA ASP A 72 -18.23 -11.09 4.05
C ASP A 72 -17.97 -11.16 5.56
N GLY A 73 -18.77 -10.42 6.34
CA GLY A 73 -18.67 -10.22 7.78
C GLY A 73 -19.48 -8.97 8.18
N ASP A 74 -19.54 -8.61 9.46
CA ASP A 74 -20.20 -7.37 9.94
C ASP A 74 -19.25 -6.49 10.79
N ASP A 75 -17.95 -6.81 10.78
CA ASP A 75 -16.94 -6.01 11.46
C ASP A 75 -16.47 -4.82 10.62
N LEU A 76 -15.66 -3.96 11.23
CA LEU A 76 -15.14 -2.75 10.58
C LEU A 76 -14.33 -3.08 9.31
N GLN A 77 -13.59 -4.18 9.30
CA GLN A 77 -12.82 -4.63 8.15
C GLN A 77 -13.73 -4.93 6.95
N ALA A 78 -14.84 -5.67 7.15
CA ALA A 78 -15.81 -5.94 6.08
C ALA A 78 -16.46 -4.64 5.55
N LYS A 79 -16.73 -3.68 6.45
CA LYS A 79 -17.28 -2.37 6.10
C LYS A 79 -16.29 -1.50 5.32
N ILE A 80 -15.01 -1.50 5.71
CA ILE A 80 -13.92 -0.84 4.98
C ILE A 80 -13.79 -1.43 3.57
N LYS A 81 -13.78 -2.76 3.45
CA LYS A 81 -13.70 -3.43 2.15
C LYS A 81 -14.88 -3.06 1.25
N ASN A 82 -16.09 -3.05 1.79
CA ASN A 82 -17.28 -2.65 1.04
C ASN A 82 -17.23 -1.17 0.61
N PHE A 83 -16.72 -0.28 1.46
CA PHE A 83 -16.49 1.11 1.11
C PHE A 83 -15.50 1.25 -0.06
N ILE A 84 -14.39 0.50 -0.05
CA ILE A 84 -13.42 0.47 -1.16
C ILE A 84 -14.09 -0.05 -2.44
N TYR A 85 -14.87 -1.13 -2.37
CA TYR A 85 -15.64 -1.65 -3.51
C TYR A 85 -16.52 -0.55 -4.15
N TYR A 86 -17.32 0.16 -3.35
CA TYR A 86 -18.17 1.23 -3.88
C TYR A 86 -17.39 2.41 -4.43
N SER A 87 -16.25 2.73 -3.82
CA SER A 87 -15.37 3.81 -4.30
C SER A 87 -14.72 3.42 -5.63
N HIS A 88 -14.33 2.15 -5.79
CA HIS A 88 -13.78 1.63 -7.05
C HIS A 88 -14.87 1.60 -8.14
N ASP A 89 -16.07 1.10 -7.82
CA ASP A 89 -17.18 0.99 -8.78
C ASP A 89 -17.73 2.35 -9.25
N ARG A 90 -17.75 3.36 -8.38
CA ARG A 90 -18.35 4.68 -8.69
C ARG A 90 -17.35 5.76 -9.06
N ASP A 91 -16.22 5.81 -8.37
CA ASP A 91 -15.26 6.90 -8.47
C ASP A 91 -13.99 6.48 -9.21
N ASP A 92 -13.88 5.21 -9.65
CA ASP A 92 -12.74 4.62 -10.36
C ASP A 92 -11.40 4.83 -9.61
N ILE A 93 -11.44 4.68 -8.28
CA ILE A 93 -10.23 4.85 -7.45
C ILE A 93 -9.16 3.84 -7.85
N MET A 94 -7.91 4.31 -7.89
CA MET A 94 -6.76 3.49 -8.23
C MET A 94 -5.89 3.18 -7.01
N TYR A 95 -5.96 4.03 -5.98
CA TYR A 95 -5.06 3.99 -4.82
C TYR A 95 -5.83 4.04 -3.50
N VAL A 96 -5.42 3.20 -2.55
CA VAL A 96 -5.87 3.24 -1.16
C VAL A 96 -4.67 3.34 -0.23
N ILE A 97 -4.72 4.31 0.70
CA ILE A 97 -3.75 4.47 1.77
C ILE A 97 -4.44 4.19 3.10
N LEU A 98 -4.02 3.14 3.80
CA LEU A 98 -4.43 2.88 5.18
C LEU A 98 -3.50 3.66 6.12
N ALA A 99 -3.94 4.80 6.64
CA ALA A 99 -3.14 5.64 7.52
C ALA A 99 -3.41 5.31 8.99
N GLY A 100 -2.55 4.49 9.57
CA GLY A 100 -2.62 3.97 10.93
C GLY A 100 -2.06 2.55 11.02
N ASP A 101 -1.53 2.20 12.19
CA ASP A 101 -1.20 0.80 12.52
C ASP A 101 -2.51 0.01 12.78
N VAL A 102 -2.42 -1.30 13.04
CA VAL A 102 -3.56 -2.21 13.19
C VAL A 102 -4.50 -1.85 14.34
N ASP A 103 -4.02 -1.07 15.33
CA ASP A 103 -4.84 -0.52 16.42
C ASP A 103 -5.70 0.69 15.98
N ARG A 104 -5.37 1.30 14.82
CA ARG A 104 -6.03 2.50 14.28
C ARG A 104 -6.87 2.19 13.05
N VAL A 105 -6.31 1.44 12.12
CA VAL A 105 -6.99 0.93 10.92
C VAL A 105 -6.75 -0.59 10.89
N PRO A 106 -7.75 -1.42 11.22
CA PRO A 106 -7.53 -2.85 11.40
C PRO A 106 -7.03 -3.50 10.11
N ALA A 107 -6.15 -4.49 10.22
CA ALA A 107 -5.89 -5.44 9.14
C ALA A 107 -6.93 -6.57 9.19
N ARG A 108 -7.17 -7.24 8.06
CA ARG A 108 -7.82 -8.56 8.08
C ARG A 108 -6.76 -9.61 8.38
N TYR A 109 -7.06 -10.56 9.25
CA TYR A 109 -6.20 -11.72 9.45
C TYR A 109 -6.65 -12.84 8.51
N ALA A 110 -5.80 -13.21 7.57
CA ALA A 110 -6.03 -14.33 6.68
C ALA A 110 -5.66 -15.64 7.38
N TYR A 111 -6.45 -16.69 7.16
CA TYR A 111 -6.18 -18.02 7.72
C TYR A 111 -5.14 -18.76 6.86
N VAL A 112 -3.97 -19.00 7.45
CA VAL A 112 -2.88 -19.77 6.86
C VAL A 112 -2.37 -20.71 7.95
N ASP A 113 -2.90 -21.94 8.01
CA ASP A 113 -2.50 -22.90 9.03
C ASP A 113 -1.11 -23.45 8.77
N ASP A 114 -0.11 -22.76 9.32
CA ASP A 114 1.28 -23.21 9.35
C ASP A 114 1.69 -23.61 10.78
N SER A 115 0.72 -24.09 11.57
CA SER A 115 0.99 -24.52 12.95
C SER A 115 1.96 -25.71 13.01
N ASN A 116 2.07 -26.49 11.92
CA ASN A 116 3.05 -27.56 11.78
C ASN A 116 4.50 -27.06 11.79
N GLN A 117 4.76 -25.80 11.40
CA GLN A 117 6.07 -25.15 11.48
C GLN A 117 6.21 -24.21 12.69
N GLY A 118 5.14 -24.04 13.47
CA GLY A 118 5.13 -23.18 14.66
C GLY A 118 4.88 -21.70 14.36
N ASP A 119 4.56 -21.35 13.11
CA ASP A 119 4.39 -19.96 12.64
C ASP A 119 2.97 -19.41 12.86
N GLY A 120 2.09 -20.23 13.43
CA GLY A 120 0.72 -19.85 13.80
C GLY A 120 -0.29 -20.17 12.70
N ARG A 121 -1.44 -19.50 12.75
CA ARG A 121 -2.57 -19.76 11.84
C ARG A 121 -3.09 -18.54 11.10
N TYR A 122 -2.59 -17.36 11.46
CA TYR A 122 -3.18 -16.10 11.05
C TYR A 122 -2.09 -15.10 10.69
N VAL A 123 -2.24 -14.48 9.53
CA VAL A 123 -1.31 -13.47 9.03
C VAL A 123 -2.09 -12.18 8.75
N PRO A 124 -1.66 -11.01 9.26
CA PRO A 124 -2.28 -9.73 8.89
C PRO A 124 -2.12 -9.49 7.38
N CYS A 125 -3.20 -9.12 6.71
CA CYS A 125 -3.30 -9.14 5.27
C CYS A 125 -4.12 -7.95 4.76
N ASP A 126 -3.44 -6.94 4.22
CA ASP A 126 -4.10 -5.80 3.57
C ASP A 126 -4.55 -6.11 2.13
N LEU A 127 -4.09 -7.24 1.53
CA LEU A 127 -4.60 -7.71 0.23
C LEU A 127 -6.13 -7.91 0.27
N TYR A 128 -6.69 -8.25 1.43
CA TYR A 128 -8.14 -8.32 1.65
C TYR A 128 -8.88 -7.04 1.24
N TYR A 129 -8.27 -5.88 1.45
CA TYR A 129 -8.86 -4.59 1.09
C TYR A 129 -8.63 -4.21 -0.37
N ALA A 130 -7.65 -4.81 -1.03
CA ALA A 130 -7.33 -4.55 -2.43
C ALA A 130 -8.08 -5.47 -3.39
N ASP A 131 -8.37 -6.71 -2.98
CA ASP A 131 -9.17 -7.70 -3.69
C ASP A 131 -10.66 -7.46 -3.38
N VAL A 132 -11.31 -6.62 -4.18
CA VAL A 132 -12.69 -6.14 -3.93
C VAL A 132 -13.70 -6.67 -4.94
N ILE A 133 -13.28 -7.11 -6.12
CA ILE A 133 -14.14 -7.70 -7.14
C ILE A 133 -13.58 -9.02 -7.68
N PHE A 134 -14.46 -9.98 -7.94
CA PHE A 134 -14.10 -11.13 -8.74
C PHE A 134 -13.93 -10.72 -10.20
N ARG A 135 -12.89 -11.24 -10.87
CA ARG A 135 -12.74 -11.11 -12.33
C ARG A 135 -13.64 -12.06 -13.13
N ASP A 136 -14.91 -12.14 -12.74
CA ASP A 136 -15.96 -12.90 -13.42
C ASP A 136 -16.66 -12.11 -14.54
N GLY A 137 -16.35 -10.82 -14.68
CA GLY A 137 -16.98 -9.91 -15.63
C GLY A 137 -18.39 -9.46 -15.23
N MET A 138 -18.81 -9.78 -14.00
CA MET A 138 -20.13 -9.45 -13.44
C MET A 138 -20.05 -8.39 -12.33
N GLY A 139 -18.85 -7.98 -11.91
CA GLY A 139 -18.67 -6.99 -10.85
C GLY A 139 -19.04 -7.52 -9.47
N THR A 140 -19.01 -8.84 -9.30
CA THR A 140 -19.33 -9.52 -8.04
C THR A 140 -18.27 -9.18 -7.00
N ARG A 141 -18.69 -8.84 -5.78
CA ARG A 141 -17.75 -8.54 -4.68
C ARG A 141 -16.91 -9.76 -4.33
N SER A 142 -15.61 -9.55 -4.16
CA SER A 142 -14.68 -10.60 -3.74
C SER A 142 -14.91 -10.99 -2.28
N HIS A 143 -15.45 -12.20 -2.06
CA HIS A 143 -15.85 -12.70 -0.76
C HIS A 143 -14.77 -13.60 -0.16
N TRP A 144 -14.22 -13.23 1.00
CA TRP A 144 -13.13 -13.99 1.62
C TRP A 144 -13.58 -15.01 2.67
N ASP A 145 -14.86 -15.05 3.07
CA ASP A 145 -15.39 -16.04 4.05
C ASP A 145 -16.66 -16.73 3.50
N MET A 146 -16.57 -17.35 2.32
CA MET A 146 -17.76 -17.76 1.54
C MET A 146 -18.60 -18.82 2.25
N ASN A 147 -17.97 -19.63 3.10
CA ASN A 147 -18.65 -20.67 3.89
C ASN A 147 -19.17 -20.14 5.25
N GLY A 148 -18.82 -18.90 5.64
CA GLY A 148 -19.27 -18.23 6.86
C GLY A 148 -18.73 -18.84 8.15
N ASP A 149 -17.54 -19.45 8.11
CA ASP A 149 -16.89 -20.03 9.29
C ASP A 149 -15.95 -19.06 10.01
N GLY A 150 -15.73 -17.86 9.43
CA GLY A 150 -14.90 -16.80 9.99
C GLY A 150 -13.40 -16.99 9.75
N LEU A 151 -13.00 -17.99 8.97
CA LEU A 151 -11.61 -18.27 8.60
C LEU A 151 -11.26 -17.58 7.28
N TYR A 152 -11.26 -16.26 7.26
CA TYR A 152 -11.08 -15.47 6.04
C TYR A 152 -9.88 -15.89 5.17
N GLY A 153 -10.16 -16.20 3.91
CA GLY A 153 -9.16 -16.56 2.92
C GLY A 153 -8.53 -17.93 3.18
N ALA A 154 -9.22 -18.81 3.91
CA ALA A 154 -8.75 -20.16 4.19
C ALA A 154 -8.68 -20.96 2.90
N MET A 155 -7.48 -21.09 2.37
CA MET A 155 -7.19 -21.82 1.13
C MET A 155 -6.09 -22.84 1.38
N GLY A 156 -6.28 -24.08 0.91
CA GLY A 156 -5.21 -25.06 0.96
C GLY A 156 -5.69 -26.50 0.77
N PRO A 157 -4.76 -27.44 0.55
CA PRO A 157 -5.08 -28.86 0.47
C PRO A 157 -5.46 -29.46 1.83
N ASP A 158 -5.10 -28.80 2.93
CA ASP A 158 -5.30 -29.29 4.30
C ASP A 158 -6.64 -28.86 4.92
N LEU A 159 -7.49 -28.15 4.15
CA LEU A 159 -8.79 -27.67 4.59
C LEU A 159 -9.93 -28.52 4.03
N ALA A 160 -10.99 -28.68 4.82
CA ALA A 160 -12.18 -29.45 4.41
C ALA A 160 -13.06 -28.68 3.41
N VAL A 161 -13.08 -27.34 3.52
CA VAL A 161 -13.78 -26.41 2.63
C VAL A 161 -12.88 -25.20 2.47
N ASN A 162 -12.64 -24.79 1.23
CA ASN A 162 -11.81 -23.61 0.94
C ASN A 162 -12.70 -22.39 0.70
N ASP A 163 -12.25 -21.24 1.17
CA ASP A 163 -12.62 -19.97 0.56
C ASP A 163 -12.04 -19.90 -0.86
N THR A 164 -12.69 -19.16 -1.74
CA THR A 164 -12.21 -18.97 -3.11
C THR A 164 -12.14 -17.49 -3.50
N PRO A 165 -11.46 -16.62 -2.74
CA PRO A 165 -11.10 -15.30 -3.24
C PRO A 165 -10.18 -15.46 -4.45
N ASP A 166 -10.24 -14.55 -5.43
CA ASP A 166 -9.34 -14.64 -6.59
C ASP A 166 -7.92 -14.11 -6.29
N MET A 167 -7.76 -13.44 -5.13
CA MET A 167 -6.50 -12.91 -4.59
C MET A 167 -5.82 -11.89 -5.51
N ARG A 168 -6.57 -11.23 -6.40
CA ARG A 168 -6.03 -10.22 -7.29
C ARG A 168 -6.35 -8.83 -6.75
N PRO A 169 -5.34 -7.96 -6.57
CA PRO A 169 -5.60 -6.56 -6.30
C PRO A 169 -6.36 -5.90 -7.46
N ASP A 170 -7.44 -5.20 -7.14
CA ASP A 170 -8.17 -4.31 -8.04
C ASP A 170 -7.76 -2.85 -7.84
N VAL A 171 -7.31 -2.51 -6.63
CA VAL A 171 -6.70 -1.20 -6.30
C VAL A 171 -5.27 -1.39 -5.80
N SER A 172 -4.43 -0.38 -5.98
CA SER A 172 -3.11 -0.33 -5.36
C SER A 172 -3.24 0.07 -3.90
N ILE A 173 -2.73 -0.74 -2.98
CA ILE A 173 -2.84 -0.47 -1.53
C ILE A 173 -1.47 -0.26 -0.87
N GLY A 174 -1.43 0.70 0.05
CA GLY A 174 -0.29 0.91 0.95
C GLY A 174 -0.75 1.27 2.35
N ARG A 175 0.09 1.01 3.35
CA ARG A 175 -0.17 1.36 4.75
C ARG A 175 0.89 2.33 5.27
N LEU A 176 0.45 3.34 6.02
CA LEU A 176 1.31 4.19 6.86
C LEU A 176 1.13 3.76 8.32
N PRO A 177 1.90 2.77 8.82
CA PRO A 177 1.70 2.21 10.14
C PRO A 177 2.18 3.19 11.21
N ALA A 178 1.24 3.77 11.93
CA ALA A 178 1.48 4.71 13.03
C ALA A 178 0.43 4.52 14.11
N SER A 179 0.86 4.49 15.38
CA SER A 179 -0.04 4.44 16.54
C SER A 179 -0.18 5.80 17.23
N SER A 180 0.56 6.81 16.76
CA SER A 180 0.48 8.20 17.21
C SER A 180 0.56 9.22 16.06
N LYS A 181 0.08 10.45 16.32
CA LYS A 181 0.19 11.58 15.41
C LYS A 181 1.64 11.93 15.05
N ALA A 182 2.56 11.77 15.99
CA ALA A 182 3.97 12.08 15.78
C ALA A 182 4.62 11.10 14.78
N GLU A 183 4.32 9.80 14.92
CA GLU A 183 4.77 8.78 13.98
C GLU A 183 4.16 9.01 12.59
N LEU A 184 2.85 9.27 12.51
CA LEU A 184 2.18 9.53 11.23
C LEU A 184 2.75 10.77 10.53
N ASN A 185 2.93 11.88 11.26
CA ASN A 185 3.57 13.08 10.72
C ASN A 185 5.00 12.81 10.24
N THR A 186 5.75 11.93 10.91
CA THR A 186 7.09 11.51 10.46
C THR A 186 7.03 10.79 9.12
N LEU A 187 6.05 9.89 8.93
CA LEU A 187 5.86 9.18 7.65
C LEU A 187 5.44 10.15 6.53
N ILE A 188 4.49 11.05 6.81
CA ILE A 188 4.01 12.05 5.84
C ILE A 188 5.14 13.00 5.44
N ASP A 189 5.91 13.52 6.40
CA ASP A 189 7.05 14.40 6.14
C ASP A 189 8.11 13.73 5.25
N LYS A 190 8.39 12.43 5.46
CA LYS A 190 9.29 11.65 4.59
C LYS A 190 8.77 11.57 3.16
N ILE A 191 7.47 11.29 2.97
CA ILE A 191 6.84 11.21 1.65
C ILE A 191 6.96 12.55 0.92
N VAL A 192 6.50 13.64 1.56
CA VAL A 192 6.52 14.99 0.97
C VAL A 192 7.93 15.41 0.62
N ARG A 193 8.90 15.21 1.53
CA ARG A 193 10.31 15.55 1.28
C ARG A 193 10.92 14.70 0.17
N TYR A 194 10.60 13.42 0.07
CA TYR A 194 11.06 12.58 -1.02
C TYR A 194 10.56 13.13 -2.36
N GLU A 195 9.27 13.46 -2.46
CA GLU A 195 8.67 13.96 -3.70
C GLU A 195 9.19 15.33 -4.12
N ILE A 196 9.64 16.16 -3.17
CA ILE A 196 10.31 17.43 -3.46
C ILE A 196 11.78 17.23 -3.86
N ASN A 197 12.54 16.46 -3.08
CA ASN A 197 14.00 16.49 -3.11
C ASN A 197 14.64 15.35 -3.90
N ALA A 198 13.91 14.28 -4.22
CA ALA A 198 14.46 13.10 -4.90
C ALA A 198 14.60 13.28 -6.43
N TYR A 199 14.37 14.48 -6.96
CA TYR A 199 14.62 14.76 -8.38
C TYR A 199 16.12 14.88 -8.68
N ASN A 200 16.75 13.76 -9.03
CA ASN A 200 18.13 13.63 -9.53
C ASN A 200 19.31 13.98 -8.57
N PRO A 201 19.21 13.93 -7.21
CA PRO A 201 20.40 14.02 -6.37
C PRO A 201 21.33 12.80 -6.52
N GLY A 202 22.57 12.89 -6.05
CA GLY A 202 23.53 11.78 -6.20
C GLY A 202 23.09 10.48 -5.54
N TRP A 203 22.44 10.55 -4.38
CA TRP A 203 22.01 9.37 -3.61
C TRP A 203 20.91 8.55 -4.34
N VAL A 204 20.07 9.17 -5.17
CA VAL A 204 19.04 8.43 -5.92
C VAL A 204 19.61 7.60 -7.08
N LYS A 205 20.91 7.75 -7.37
CA LYS A 205 21.60 6.96 -8.40
C LYS A 205 22.28 5.73 -7.81
N LYS A 206 22.11 5.45 -6.52
CA LYS A 206 22.80 4.37 -5.82
C LYS A 206 21.83 3.29 -5.37
N THR A 207 22.23 2.03 -5.53
CA THR A 207 21.51 0.86 -5.03
C THR A 207 22.45 -0.04 -4.25
N THR A 208 21.94 -0.70 -3.22
CA THR A 208 22.66 -1.76 -2.51
C THR A 208 21.85 -3.05 -2.57
N LEU A 209 22.47 -4.12 -3.09
CA LEU A 209 21.94 -5.48 -3.11
C LEU A 209 22.58 -6.28 -1.97
N VAL A 210 21.76 -6.92 -1.14
CA VAL A 210 22.20 -7.62 0.08
C VAL A 210 21.72 -9.07 0.01
N ALA A 211 22.64 -10.02 0.10
CA ALA A 211 22.34 -11.45 0.04
C ALA A 211 23.45 -12.27 0.72
N ASP A 212 23.13 -13.48 1.16
CA ASP A 212 24.11 -14.43 1.67
C ASP A 212 23.65 -15.86 1.38
N ASP A 213 24.34 -16.51 0.44
CA ASP A 213 24.07 -17.90 0.06
C ASP A 213 24.39 -18.89 1.19
N GLY A 214 25.24 -18.51 2.15
CA GLY A 214 25.48 -19.29 3.36
C GLY A 214 24.27 -19.34 4.31
N CYS A 215 23.34 -18.40 4.16
CA CYS A 215 22.13 -18.29 4.97
C CYS A 215 20.86 -18.73 4.20
N LEU A 216 20.69 -18.29 2.95
CA LEU A 216 19.59 -18.68 2.08
C LEU A 216 20.15 -19.03 0.70
N ASN A 217 20.08 -20.31 0.34
CA ASN A 217 20.59 -20.81 -0.94
C ASN A 217 20.06 -20.00 -2.15
N ASN A 218 20.95 -19.64 -3.07
CA ASN A 218 20.68 -18.91 -4.30
C ASN A 218 20.17 -17.46 -4.11
N SER A 219 20.31 -16.87 -2.92
CA SER A 219 19.94 -15.47 -2.69
C SER A 219 20.86 -14.50 -3.45
N GLU A 220 22.16 -14.80 -3.57
CA GLU A 220 23.11 -13.99 -4.33
C GLU A 220 22.80 -14.07 -5.83
N TYR A 221 22.55 -15.29 -6.33
CA TYR A 221 22.11 -15.50 -7.71
C TYR A 221 20.81 -14.75 -8.01
N LEU A 222 19.83 -14.77 -7.12
CA LEU A 222 18.58 -13.99 -7.27
C LEU A 222 18.87 -12.48 -7.36
N LYS A 223 19.78 -11.95 -6.56
CA LYS A 223 20.19 -10.54 -6.65
C LYS A 223 20.90 -10.23 -7.97
N ASP A 224 21.73 -11.13 -8.47
CA ASP A 224 22.34 -10.98 -9.80
C ASP A 224 21.29 -10.99 -10.94
N GLN A 225 20.24 -11.81 -10.83
CA GLN A 225 19.14 -11.80 -11.81
C GLN A 225 18.27 -10.53 -11.74
N THR A 226 18.28 -9.82 -10.61
CA THR A 226 17.45 -8.62 -10.40
C THR A 226 18.23 -7.31 -10.56
N GLU A 227 19.56 -7.36 -10.60
CA GLU A 227 20.44 -6.20 -10.82
C GLU A 227 20.01 -5.36 -12.04
N GLN A 228 19.70 -6.03 -13.16
CA GLN A 228 19.35 -5.37 -14.41
C GLN A 228 18.11 -4.49 -14.27
N TYR A 229 17.13 -4.86 -13.45
CA TYR A 229 15.94 -4.03 -13.24
C TYR A 229 16.28 -2.68 -12.58
N PHE A 230 17.25 -2.66 -11.67
CA PHE A 230 17.71 -1.39 -11.08
C PHE A 230 18.43 -0.52 -12.11
N ALA A 231 19.21 -1.13 -12.99
CA ALA A 231 19.83 -0.43 -14.11
C ALA A 231 18.77 0.16 -15.06
N ASP A 232 17.74 -0.61 -15.39
CA ASP A 232 16.61 -0.18 -16.22
C ASP A 232 15.81 0.96 -15.55
N TRP A 233 15.76 0.99 -14.21
CA TRP A 233 15.18 2.09 -13.43
C TRP A 233 16.08 3.32 -13.26
N GLY A 234 17.21 3.35 -13.97
CA GLY A 234 18.10 4.52 -14.08
C GLY A 234 19.22 4.59 -13.06
N VAL A 235 19.53 3.48 -12.38
CA VAL A 235 20.70 3.37 -11.49
C VAL A 235 21.92 2.99 -12.35
N PRO A 236 23.00 3.79 -12.41
CA PRO A 236 24.21 3.39 -13.11
C PRO A 236 24.75 2.08 -12.54
N GLN A 237 25.18 1.16 -13.40
CA GLN A 237 25.69 -0.14 -12.94
C GLN A 237 26.91 -0.01 -12.01
N SER A 238 27.71 1.05 -12.18
CA SER A 238 28.83 1.37 -11.28
C SER A 238 28.41 1.79 -9.87
N ASP A 239 27.14 2.19 -9.69
CA ASP A 239 26.55 2.62 -8.42
C ASP A 239 25.63 1.55 -7.79
N ILE A 240 25.67 0.32 -8.33
CA ILE A 240 25.05 -0.86 -7.71
C ILE A 240 26.11 -1.57 -6.85
N GLN A 241 26.00 -1.42 -5.53
CA GLN A 241 26.83 -2.10 -4.56
C GLN A 241 26.27 -3.49 -4.24
N LYS A 242 27.13 -4.50 -4.18
CA LYS A 242 26.76 -5.86 -3.74
C LYS A 242 27.40 -6.15 -2.39
N LEU A 243 26.57 -6.44 -1.40
CA LEU A 243 26.97 -6.91 -0.07
C LEU A 243 26.60 -8.39 0.05
N TYR A 244 27.45 -9.25 -0.53
CA TYR A 244 27.27 -10.70 -0.62
C TYR A 244 28.17 -11.47 0.37
N GLY A 245 27.76 -12.68 0.76
CA GLY A 245 28.48 -13.57 1.66
C GLY A 245 29.07 -12.85 2.88
N ALA A 246 30.39 -12.91 3.04
CA ALA A 246 31.09 -12.28 4.17
C ALA A 246 30.92 -10.75 4.29
N SER A 247 30.47 -10.06 3.24
CA SER A 247 30.18 -8.62 3.28
C SER A 247 28.71 -8.31 3.63
N CYS A 248 27.84 -9.31 3.70
CA CYS A 248 26.47 -9.22 4.19
C CYS A 248 26.46 -9.07 5.72
N THR A 249 26.86 -7.89 6.21
CA THR A 249 26.94 -7.59 7.64
C THR A 249 26.08 -6.39 7.99
N ALA A 250 25.58 -6.34 9.23
CA ALA A 250 24.83 -5.18 9.73
C ALA A 250 25.62 -3.86 9.58
N GLU A 251 26.93 -3.88 9.82
CA GLU A 251 27.82 -2.71 9.69
C GLU A 251 27.89 -2.20 8.24
N ASN A 252 28.17 -3.07 7.27
CA ASN A 252 28.25 -2.65 5.86
C ASN A 252 26.90 -2.15 5.33
N ILE A 253 25.80 -2.72 5.82
CA ILE A 253 24.44 -2.26 5.48
C ILE A 253 24.18 -0.89 6.09
N GLN A 254 24.51 -0.69 7.37
CA GLN A 254 24.38 0.60 8.06
C GLN A 254 25.14 1.70 7.32
N ASP A 255 26.40 1.43 6.95
CA ASP A 255 27.25 2.34 6.21
C ASP A 255 26.67 2.65 4.83
N ALA A 256 26.25 1.62 4.09
CA ALA A 256 25.64 1.81 2.77
C ALA A 256 24.40 2.71 2.83
N ILE A 257 23.52 2.50 3.81
CA ILE A 257 22.31 3.33 3.98
C ILE A 257 22.69 4.77 4.34
N ASN A 258 23.61 4.96 5.30
CA ASN A 258 24.08 6.28 5.75
C ASN A 258 24.77 7.09 4.64
N GLU A 259 25.41 6.43 3.68
CA GLU A 259 25.98 7.05 2.48
C GLU A 259 24.93 7.49 1.43
N GLY A 260 23.67 7.12 1.63
CA GLY A 260 22.54 7.46 0.77
C GLY A 260 22.29 6.48 -0.36
N ARG A 261 21.08 5.90 -0.41
CA ARG A 261 20.64 4.96 -1.46
C ARG A 261 19.23 5.26 -1.93
N ARG A 262 18.96 5.07 -3.22
CA ARG A 262 17.59 5.01 -3.73
C ARG A 262 16.93 3.71 -3.32
N PHE A 263 17.66 2.61 -3.48
CA PHE A 263 17.16 1.27 -3.24
C PHE A 263 18.11 0.50 -2.34
N VAL A 264 17.53 -0.23 -1.39
CA VAL A 264 18.22 -1.27 -0.63
C VAL A 264 17.41 -2.54 -0.80
N ASN A 265 17.98 -3.53 -1.46
CA ASN A 265 17.25 -4.75 -1.81
C ASN A 265 17.88 -5.97 -1.15
N TYR A 266 17.13 -6.60 -0.25
CA TYR A 266 17.57 -7.74 0.55
C TYR A 266 16.98 -9.05 0.01
N ALA A 267 17.76 -10.12 0.05
CA ALA A 267 17.26 -11.48 -0.10
C ALA A 267 17.90 -12.37 0.96
N GLY A 268 17.05 -12.95 1.81
CA GLY A 268 17.49 -13.81 2.90
C GLY A 268 16.36 -14.08 3.89
N HIS A 269 16.65 -14.86 4.92
CA HIS A 269 15.70 -15.07 6.01
C HIS A 269 15.41 -13.77 6.76
N GLY A 270 14.15 -13.58 7.13
CA GLY A 270 13.70 -12.48 7.98
C GLY A 270 13.27 -12.96 9.36
N GLY A 271 13.11 -12.02 10.28
CA GLY A 271 12.32 -12.19 11.48
C GLY A 271 11.58 -10.89 11.77
N LEU A 272 10.67 -10.89 12.75
CA LEU A 272 9.81 -9.74 13.06
C LEU A 272 10.56 -8.41 13.29
N LYS A 273 11.85 -8.45 13.63
CA LYS A 273 12.66 -7.26 13.97
C LYS A 273 14.05 -7.23 13.33
N LYS A 274 14.31 -8.08 12.32
CA LYS A 274 15.63 -8.18 11.69
C LYS A 274 15.63 -8.85 10.32
N TRP A 275 16.64 -8.51 9.53
CA TRP A 275 17.15 -9.34 8.44
C TRP A 275 18.11 -10.37 9.03
N SER A 276 17.66 -11.63 9.13
CA SER A 276 18.33 -12.66 9.93
C SER A 276 19.71 -13.04 9.40
N CYS A 277 19.92 -13.00 8.08
CA CYS A 277 21.20 -13.39 7.48
C CYS A 277 22.31 -12.37 7.77
N SER A 278 22.02 -11.08 7.61
CA SER A 278 23.00 -10.02 7.87
C SER A 278 23.12 -9.64 9.35
N GLY A 279 22.10 -9.99 10.14
CA GLY A 279 21.96 -9.56 11.52
C GLY A 279 21.46 -8.12 11.70
N TYR A 280 21.16 -7.41 10.60
CA TYR A 280 20.67 -6.02 10.65
C TYR A 280 19.27 -5.97 11.27
N ALA A 281 19.12 -5.20 12.35
CA ALA A 281 17.93 -5.20 13.21
C ALA A 281 17.32 -3.79 13.37
N ASN A 282 16.14 -3.73 13.98
CA ASN A 282 15.46 -2.46 14.24
C ASN A 282 16.31 -1.47 15.06
N ALA A 283 17.22 -1.95 15.91
CA ALA A 283 18.12 -1.09 16.68
C ALA A 283 19.14 -0.37 15.78
N ASP A 284 19.65 -1.05 14.75
CA ASP A 284 20.55 -0.45 13.74
C ASP A 284 19.79 0.60 12.93
N ALA A 285 18.60 0.24 12.44
CA ALA A 285 17.71 1.16 11.74
C ALA A 285 17.35 2.42 12.55
N ALA A 286 17.16 2.30 13.86
CA ALA A 286 16.89 3.43 14.75
C ALA A 286 18.09 4.38 14.93
N SER A 287 19.29 3.95 14.56
CA SER A 287 20.55 4.70 14.64
C SER A 287 21.03 5.27 13.30
N LEU A 288 20.22 5.13 12.25
CA LEU A 288 20.53 5.66 10.92
C LEU A 288 20.71 7.18 10.91
N THR A 289 21.64 7.64 10.07
CA THR A 289 22.03 9.05 9.91
C THR A 289 21.98 9.51 8.45
N ASN A 290 21.25 8.80 7.59
CA ASN A 290 21.04 9.08 6.17
C ASN A 290 20.13 10.30 5.90
N ASP A 291 20.33 11.39 6.64
CA ASP A 291 19.55 12.63 6.68
C ASP A 291 18.84 12.98 5.36
N GLN A 292 17.50 12.98 5.37
CA GLN A 292 16.62 13.31 4.23
C GLN A 292 16.83 12.47 2.95
N GLN A 293 17.60 11.39 3.00
CA GLN A 293 17.84 10.48 1.88
C GLN A 293 17.11 9.17 2.18
N PHE A 294 15.82 9.10 1.83
CA PHE A 294 14.96 7.99 2.24
C PHE A 294 14.98 6.87 1.18
N PRO A 295 15.65 5.73 1.42
CA PRO A 295 15.68 4.63 0.46
C PRO A 295 14.32 3.93 0.42
N LEU A 296 14.05 3.31 -0.72
CA LEU A 296 13.03 2.28 -0.85
C LEU A 296 13.67 0.93 -0.53
N TYR A 297 13.07 0.21 0.41
CA TYR A 297 13.53 -1.11 0.85
C TYR A 297 12.69 -2.18 0.14
N LEU A 298 13.37 -3.19 -0.42
CA LEU A 298 12.76 -4.26 -1.23
C LEU A 298 13.27 -5.64 -0.79
#